data_AF-A0A7C4JJ07-F1
#
_entry.id   AF-A0A7C4JJ07-F1
#
_cell.length_a   1.000
_cell.length_b   1.000
_cell.length_c   1.000
_cell.angle_alpha   90.00
_cell.angle_beta   90.00
_cell.angle_gamma   90.00
#
_symmetry.space_group_name_H-M   'P 1'
#
loop_
_entity.id
_entity.type
_entity.pdbx_description
1 polymer ?
#
loop_
_entity_poly.entity_id
_entity_poly.type
_entity_poly.pdbx_seq_one_letter_code
_entity_poly.pdbx_strand_id
1 'polypeptide(L)'
;MEYVVDLVIIGNVNASKCIKLTYILSELKADFYIFCGGLGECLDSLDFVEKGFGVPSIHDDDYIIKVLKERNLFISGRWAKINNVCVAGVDAKNPVLSINRISSGTIPQECSLYVIVLTYPLSISKCSKVNFGNKEYSIGLPKDLSVKITELINTVGLIIACQENSAELCLDHIGSSALYLSIPKTISIVRVKLDVQNRNIASINVLG
;
A
#
# COMPACT_ATOMS: atom_id res chain seq x y z
N MET A 1 -4.07 6.88 -26.85
CA MET A 1 -4.20 7.66 -25.60
C MET A 1 -3.52 6.88 -24.51
N GLU A 2 -2.44 7.41 -23.94
CA GLU A 2 -1.81 6.83 -22.75
C GLU A 2 -2.86 6.77 -21.63
N TYR A 3 -3.04 5.58 -21.04
CA TYR A 3 -3.96 5.39 -19.94
C TYR A 3 -3.17 5.44 -18.63
N VAL A 4 -3.16 6.61 -18.01
CA VAL A 4 -2.50 6.84 -16.72
C VAL A 4 -3.55 6.70 -15.62
N VAL A 5 -3.28 5.84 -14.65
CA VAL A 5 -4.07 5.71 -13.43
C VAL A 5 -3.40 6.49 -12.31
N ASP A 6 -4.15 7.36 -11.68
CA ASP A 6 -3.71 8.22 -10.60
C ASP A 6 -4.12 7.64 -9.24
N LEU A 7 -3.13 7.08 -8.54
CA LEU A 7 -3.28 6.44 -7.25
C LEU A 7 -2.78 7.40 -6.14
N VAL A 8 -3.62 7.66 -5.15
CA VAL A 8 -3.21 8.40 -3.94
C VAL A 8 -3.12 7.46 -2.76
N ILE A 9 -1.94 7.38 -2.15
CA ILE A 9 -1.66 6.54 -0.99
C ILE A 9 -1.54 7.45 0.23
N ILE A 10 -2.27 7.11 1.27
CA ILE A 10 -2.39 7.89 2.49
C ILE A 10 -1.87 7.01 3.62
N GLY A 11 -0.75 7.39 4.23
CA GLY A 11 -0.10 6.59 5.26
C GLY A 11 0.03 7.34 6.56
N ASN A 12 -0.12 6.63 7.69
CA ASN A 12 0.30 7.11 9.01
C ASN A 12 -0.32 8.47 9.39
N VAL A 13 -1.60 8.66 9.11
CA VAL A 13 -2.31 9.91 9.43
C VAL A 13 -2.85 9.83 10.85
N ASN A 14 -2.44 10.77 11.70
CA ASN A 14 -2.97 10.88 13.05
C ASN A 14 -4.23 11.77 13.08
N ALA A 15 -4.97 11.73 14.19
CA ALA A 15 -6.23 12.47 14.35
C ALA A 15 -6.12 13.97 14.00
N SER A 16 -5.02 14.64 14.36
CA SER A 16 -4.85 16.07 14.06
C SER A 16 -4.67 16.38 12.57
N LYS A 17 -4.13 15.43 11.80
CA LYS A 17 -4.01 15.53 10.33
C LYS A 17 -5.27 15.05 9.60
N CYS A 18 -6.08 14.15 10.18
CA CYS A 18 -7.31 13.65 9.56
C CYS A 18 -8.31 14.77 9.22
N ILE A 19 -8.45 15.79 10.08
CA ILE A 19 -9.36 16.93 9.85
C ILE A 19 -9.00 17.68 8.56
N LYS A 20 -7.70 17.86 8.29
CA LYS A 20 -7.22 18.54 7.08
C LYS A 20 -7.22 17.63 5.85
N LEU A 21 -7.17 16.31 6.07
CA LEU A 21 -7.07 15.32 5.01
C LEU A 21 -8.28 15.39 4.09
N THR A 22 -9.51 15.48 4.62
CA THR A 22 -10.73 15.56 3.80
C THR A 22 -10.68 16.69 2.76
N TYR A 23 -10.24 17.88 3.17
CA TYR A 23 -10.07 19.03 2.28
C TYR A 23 -8.97 18.80 1.24
N ILE A 24 -7.87 18.15 1.61
CA ILE A 24 -6.81 17.81 0.65
C ILE A 24 -7.34 16.81 -0.38
N LEU A 25 -8.08 15.80 0.06
CA LEU A 25 -8.62 14.75 -0.82
C LEU A 25 -9.61 15.31 -1.85
N SER A 26 -10.42 16.32 -1.51
CA SER A 26 -11.34 16.96 -2.45
C SER A 26 -10.63 17.68 -3.60
N GLU A 27 -9.44 18.22 -3.35
CA GLU A 27 -8.65 18.92 -4.36
C GLU A 27 -7.86 17.98 -5.28
N LEU A 28 -7.44 16.80 -4.77
CA LEU A 28 -6.53 15.92 -5.52
C LEU A 28 -7.17 15.21 -6.72
N LYS A 29 -8.47 14.89 -6.62
CA LYS A 29 -9.27 14.21 -7.66
C LYS A 29 -8.53 13.02 -8.30
N ALA A 30 -8.13 12.05 -7.48
CA ALA A 30 -7.45 10.85 -7.92
C ALA A 30 -8.44 9.79 -8.45
N ASP A 31 -7.96 8.82 -9.22
CA ASP A 31 -8.79 7.70 -9.68
C ASP A 31 -9.23 6.81 -8.51
N PHE A 32 -8.34 6.65 -7.52
CA PHE A 32 -8.65 5.96 -6.27
C PHE A 32 -7.64 6.26 -5.16
N TYR A 33 -8.04 5.94 -3.94
CA TYR A 33 -7.31 6.24 -2.71
C TYR A 33 -7.04 4.95 -1.94
N ILE A 34 -5.85 4.82 -1.38
CA ILE A 34 -5.49 3.73 -0.45
C ILE A 34 -5.06 4.32 0.88
N PHE A 35 -5.75 3.94 1.95
CA PHE A 35 -5.42 4.32 3.32
C PHE A 35 -4.68 3.16 3.99
N CYS A 36 -3.46 3.45 4.41
CA CYS A 36 -2.54 2.56 5.08
C CYS A 36 -2.41 2.93 6.56
N GLY A 37 -3.12 2.23 7.43
CA GLY A 37 -3.10 2.55 8.86
C GLY A 37 -3.83 3.83 9.23
N GLY A 38 -3.95 4.10 10.54
CA GLY A 38 -4.63 5.28 11.07
C GLY A 38 -6.11 5.35 10.69
N LEU A 39 -6.73 4.19 10.45
CA LEU A 39 -8.07 4.09 9.88
C LEU A 39 -9.13 4.41 10.94
N GLY A 40 -8.84 4.13 12.20
CA GLY A 40 -9.71 4.53 13.32
C GLY A 40 -9.83 6.04 13.43
N GLU A 41 -8.74 6.78 13.26
CA GLU A 41 -8.75 8.24 13.35
C GLU A 41 -9.28 8.94 12.09
N CYS A 42 -9.10 8.33 10.91
CA CYS A 42 -9.40 8.94 9.61
C CYS A 42 -10.62 8.33 8.90
N LEU A 43 -11.49 7.59 9.60
CA LEU A 43 -12.64 6.92 8.98
C LEU A 43 -13.53 7.88 8.18
N ASP A 44 -13.79 9.07 8.70
CA ASP A 44 -14.62 10.09 8.01
C ASP A 44 -13.99 10.54 6.68
N SER A 45 -12.65 10.60 6.60
CA SER A 45 -11.94 10.93 5.36
C SER A 45 -12.02 9.82 4.32
N LEU A 46 -12.11 8.57 4.78
CA LEU A 46 -12.34 7.43 3.90
C LEU A 46 -13.77 7.43 3.35
N ASP A 47 -14.76 7.80 4.17
CA ASP A 47 -16.16 7.93 3.75
C ASP A 47 -16.37 9.07 2.75
N PHE A 48 -15.52 10.09 2.81
CA PHE A 48 -15.58 11.20 1.88
C PHE A 48 -15.20 10.81 0.44
N VAL A 49 -14.35 9.79 0.26
CA VAL A 49 -13.89 9.38 -1.07
C VAL A 49 -14.76 8.25 -1.64
N GLU A 50 -15.30 8.46 -2.84
CA GLU A 50 -16.16 7.45 -3.50
C GLU A 50 -15.41 6.13 -3.82
N LYS A 51 -14.08 6.20 -3.95
CA LYS A 51 -13.22 5.09 -4.40
C LYS A 51 -11.99 4.95 -3.50
N GLY A 52 -12.23 4.63 -2.22
CA GLY A 52 -11.21 4.42 -1.21
C GLY A 52 -11.10 2.97 -0.77
N PHE A 53 -9.89 2.52 -0.45
CA PHE A 53 -9.65 1.24 0.21
C PHE A 53 -8.80 1.40 1.47
N GLY A 54 -9.08 0.60 2.49
CA GLY A 54 -8.33 0.55 3.74
C GLY A 54 -7.49 -0.73 3.85
N VAL A 55 -6.23 -0.55 4.23
CA VAL A 55 -5.30 -1.62 4.62
C VAL A 55 -4.90 -1.38 6.08
N PRO A 56 -5.40 -2.16 7.04
CA PRO A 56 -5.15 -1.91 8.46
C PRO A 56 -3.68 -2.11 8.87
N SER A 57 -3.22 -1.23 9.74
CA SER A 57 -1.96 -1.34 10.49
C SER A 57 -2.12 -2.22 11.73
N ILE A 58 -1.06 -2.34 12.52
CA ILE A 58 -1.07 -3.11 13.77
C ILE A 58 -1.87 -2.40 14.87
N HIS A 59 -2.00 -1.07 14.78
CA HIS A 59 -2.67 -0.23 15.78
C HIS A 59 -4.17 -0.06 15.52
N ASP A 60 -4.63 -0.37 14.31
CA ASP A 60 -6.05 -0.34 13.97
C ASP A 60 -6.78 -1.47 14.69
N ASP A 61 -7.85 -1.18 15.43
CA ASP A 61 -8.57 -2.18 16.22
C ASP A 61 -9.43 -3.14 15.36
N ASP A 62 -10.13 -4.07 16.01
CA ASP A 62 -10.99 -5.02 15.28
C ASP A 62 -12.31 -4.39 14.84
N TYR A 63 -12.72 -3.30 15.50
CA TYR A 63 -13.93 -2.56 15.16
C TYR A 63 -13.77 -1.89 13.80
N ILE A 64 -12.65 -1.21 13.55
CA ILE A 64 -12.41 -0.56 12.25
C ILE A 64 -12.34 -1.58 11.11
N ILE A 65 -11.77 -2.77 11.36
CA ILE A 65 -11.76 -3.86 10.38
C ILE A 65 -13.18 -4.31 10.03
N LYS A 66 -14.06 -4.40 11.02
CA LYS A 66 -15.47 -4.75 10.80
C LYS A 66 -16.17 -3.70 9.94
N VAL A 67 -16.01 -2.42 10.27
CA VAL A 67 -16.59 -1.29 9.52
C VAL A 67 -16.11 -1.30 8.06
N LEU A 68 -14.81 -1.46 7.81
CA LEU A 68 -14.27 -1.51 6.44
C LEU A 68 -14.86 -2.67 5.63
N LYS A 69 -15.08 -3.83 6.25
CA LYS A 69 -15.70 -4.99 5.57
C LYS A 69 -17.16 -4.75 5.24
N GLU A 70 -17.93 -4.19 6.18
CA GLU A 70 -19.35 -3.86 5.98
C GLU A 70 -19.53 -2.85 4.84
N ARG A 71 -18.57 -1.93 4.67
CA ARG A 71 -18.56 -0.91 3.62
C ARG A 71 -17.88 -1.35 2.31
N ASN A 72 -17.40 -2.60 2.23
CA ASN A 72 -16.63 -3.11 1.09
C ASN A 72 -15.37 -2.28 0.75
N LEU A 73 -14.75 -1.67 1.76
CA LEU A 73 -13.52 -0.87 1.66
C LEU A 73 -12.29 -1.67 2.09
N PHE A 74 -12.48 -2.85 2.69
CA PHE A 74 -11.41 -3.73 3.16
C PHE A 74 -10.81 -4.58 2.02
N ILE A 75 -9.53 -4.36 1.69
CA ILE A 75 -8.83 -5.10 0.62
C ILE A 75 -7.78 -6.10 1.11
N SER A 76 -7.58 -6.25 2.43
CA SER A 76 -6.54 -7.17 2.90
C SER A 76 -6.88 -8.62 2.60
N GLY A 77 -5.97 -9.31 1.93
CA GLY A 77 -6.17 -10.67 1.47
C GLY A 77 -7.11 -10.81 0.26
N ARG A 78 -7.42 -9.73 -0.46
CA ARG A 78 -8.36 -9.70 -1.59
C ARG A 78 -7.81 -8.83 -2.71
N TRP A 79 -8.21 -9.15 -3.96
CA TRP A 79 -7.98 -8.29 -5.10
C TRP A 79 -9.18 -7.36 -5.32
N ALA A 80 -8.91 -6.07 -5.49
CA ALA A 80 -9.85 -5.08 -5.98
C ALA A 80 -9.40 -4.63 -7.37
N LYS A 81 -10.35 -4.51 -8.30
CA LYS A 81 -10.09 -4.04 -9.67
C LYS A 81 -10.52 -2.58 -9.80
N ILE A 82 -9.62 -1.75 -10.29
CA ILE A 82 -9.87 -0.33 -10.56
C ILE A 82 -9.38 -0.08 -11.98
N ASN A 83 -10.33 0.04 -12.91
CA ASN A 83 -10.02 0.07 -14.34
C ASN A 83 -9.19 -1.18 -14.73
N ASN A 84 -7.98 -0.98 -15.24
CA ASN A 84 -7.04 -2.04 -15.63
C ASN A 84 -5.92 -2.30 -14.59
N VAL A 85 -6.08 -1.77 -13.37
CA VAL A 85 -5.16 -1.99 -12.25
C VAL A 85 -5.82 -2.88 -11.22
N CYS A 86 -5.12 -3.92 -10.79
CA CYS A 86 -5.54 -4.78 -9.69
C CYS A 86 -4.74 -4.43 -8.43
N VAL A 87 -5.43 -4.23 -7.32
CA VAL A 87 -4.82 -3.83 -6.05
C VAL A 87 -5.15 -4.86 -4.98
N ALA A 88 -4.15 -5.28 -4.22
CA ALA A 88 -4.35 -6.14 -3.06
C ALA A 88 -3.68 -5.58 -1.80
N GLY A 89 -4.28 -5.81 -0.63
CA GLY A 89 -3.75 -5.37 0.66
C GLY A 89 -3.16 -6.51 1.49
N VAL A 90 -2.13 -6.22 2.26
CA VAL A 90 -1.61 -7.09 3.33
C VAL A 90 -1.62 -6.29 4.61
N ASP A 91 -2.55 -6.62 5.51
CA ASP A 91 -2.63 -5.99 6.82
C ASP A 91 -1.51 -6.47 7.75
N ALA A 92 -1.17 -5.61 8.71
CA ALA A 92 -0.10 -5.89 9.66
C ALA A 92 -0.49 -6.91 10.75
N LYS A 93 -1.79 -7.12 11.01
CA LYS A 93 -2.27 -8.04 12.06
C LYS A 93 -2.17 -9.51 11.64
N ASN A 94 -2.52 -9.83 10.39
CA ASN A 94 -2.56 -11.19 9.86
C ASN A 94 -1.88 -11.30 8.48
N PRO A 95 -0.60 -10.89 8.35
CA PRO A 95 0.07 -10.73 7.06
C PRO A 95 0.18 -12.05 6.28
N VAL A 96 0.49 -13.15 6.97
CA VAL A 96 0.61 -14.49 6.36
C VAL A 96 -0.72 -14.94 5.77
N LEU A 97 -1.82 -14.73 6.50
CA LEU A 97 -3.15 -15.12 6.04
C LEU A 97 -3.58 -14.29 4.84
N SER A 98 -3.33 -12.98 4.87
CA SER A 98 -3.65 -12.08 3.77
C SER A 98 -2.87 -12.44 2.51
N ILE A 99 -1.56 -12.69 2.61
CA ILE A 99 -0.76 -13.14 1.47
C ILE A 99 -1.21 -14.50 0.94
N ASN A 100 -1.52 -15.45 1.83
CA ASN A 100 -2.05 -16.75 1.40
C ASN A 100 -3.33 -16.59 0.60
N ARG A 101 -4.26 -15.73 1.04
CA ARG A 101 -5.53 -15.47 0.34
C ARG A 101 -5.32 -14.76 -1.00
N ILE A 102 -4.35 -13.86 -1.11
CA ILE A 102 -3.99 -13.20 -2.37
C ILE A 102 -3.41 -14.22 -3.36
N SER A 103 -2.53 -15.09 -2.87
CA SER A 103 -1.81 -16.09 -3.67
C SER A 103 -2.70 -17.26 -4.10
N SER A 104 -3.57 -17.73 -3.21
CA SER A 104 -4.51 -18.83 -3.51
C SER A 104 -5.80 -18.34 -4.17
N GLY A 105 -6.10 -17.04 -4.06
CA GLY A 105 -7.22 -16.41 -4.74
C GLY A 105 -7.04 -16.41 -6.25
N THR A 106 -8.14 -16.32 -6.98
CA THR A 106 -8.08 -16.14 -8.43
C THR A 106 -7.48 -14.77 -8.74
N ILE A 107 -6.21 -14.75 -9.17
CA ILE A 107 -5.55 -13.55 -9.66
C ILE A 107 -6.35 -13.05 -10.88
N PRO A 108 -6.86 -11.81 -10.86
CA PRO A 108 -7.69 -11.34 -11.98
C PRO A 108 -6.82 -11.14 -13.22
N GLN A 109 -6.91 -12.05 -14.19
CA GLN A 109 -6.07 -12.03 -15.40
C GLN A 109 -6.31 -10.83 -16.32
N GLU A 110 -7.39 -10.09 -16.11
CA GLU A 110 -7.79 -8.94 -16.91
C GLU A 110 -6.99 -7.66 -16.58
N CYS A 111 -6.19 -7.67 -15.50
CA CYS A 111 -5.42 -6.51 -15.09
C CYS A 111 -4.09 -6.42 -15.84
N SER A 112 -3.76 -5.22 -16.30
CA SER A 112 -2.50 -4.92 -16.99
C SER A 112 -1.38 -4.60 -16.00
N LEU A 113 -1.74 -4.11 -14.81
CA LEU A 113 -0.82 -3.81 -13.74
C LEU A 113 -1.38 -4.30 -12.41
N TYR A 114 -0.51 -4.84 -11.56
CA TYR A 114 -0.86 -5.31 -10.23
C TYR A 114 -0.06 -4.54 -9.19
N VAL A 115 -0.77 -4.09 -8.16
CA VAL A 115 -0.27 -3.31 -7.05
C VAL A 115 -0.53 -4.08 -5.77
N ILE A 116 0.50 -4.28 -4.96
CA ILE A 116 0.35 -4.82 -3.61
C ILE A 116 0.68 -3.73 -2.60
N VAL A 117 -0.24 -3.50 -1.66
CA VAL A 117 -0.04 -2.54 -0.57
C VAL A 117 0.13 -3.28 0.74
N LEU A 118 1.15 -2.87 1.48
CA LEU A 118 1.63 -3.54 2.67
C LEU A 118 1.70 -2.53 3.79
N THR A 119 0.94 -2.74 4.86
CA THR A 119 1.17 -2.07 6.15
C THR A 119 2.04 -2.91 7.08
N TYR A 120 2.31 -4.15 6.67
CA TYR A 120 3.26 -5.03 7.34
C TYR A 120 4.71 -4.59 7.05
N PRO A 121 5.60 -4.54 8.05
CA PRO A 121 7.01 -4.21 7.84
C PRO A 121 7.71 -5.26 6.98
N LEU A 122 8.14 -4.87 5.77
CA LEU A 122 9.01 -5.67 4.92
C LEU A 122 10.48 -5.44 5.27
N SER A 123 11.25 -6.53 5.30
CA SER A 123 12.70 -6.48 5.44
C SER A 123 13.48 -6.48 4.15
N ILE A 124 12.87 -6.95 3.08
CA ILE A 124 13.53 -7.05 1.79
C ILE A 124 13.21 -5.74 1.10
N SER A 125 13.89 -4.71 1.55
CA SER A 125 14.21 -3.57 0.73
C SER A 125 15.62 -3.17 1.12
N LYS A 126 16.45 -2.74 0.16
CA LYS A 126 17.76 -2.14 0.49
C LYS A 126 17.64 -0.87 1.34
N CYS A 127 16.41 -0.45 1.65
CA CYS A 127 16.04 0.70 2.47
C CYS A 127 15.74 0.36 3.94
N SER A 128 15.84 -0.91 4.35
CA SER A 128 15.68 -1.34 5.74
C SER A 128 17.03 -1.71 6.35
N LYS A 129 17.73 -0.71 6.91
CA LYS A 129 19.00 -0.88 7.63
C LYS A 129 18.80 -0.43 9.07
N VAL A 130 19.11 -1.28 10.05
CA VAL A 130 19.12 -0.89 11.47
C VAL A 130 20.52 -1.06 12.02
N ASN A 131 21.05 0.03 12.59
CA ASN A 131 22.36 0.02 13.21
C ASN A 131 22.26 -0.51 14.64
N PHE A 132 23.02 -1.56 14.95
CA PHE A 132 23.20 -2.09 16.29
C PHE A 132 24.68 -2.00 16.65
N GLY A 133 25.05 -0.98 17.42
CA GLY A 133 26.45 -0.59 17.60
C GLY A 133 27.10 -0.14 16.27
N ASN A 134 28.28 -0.67 15.94
CA ASN A 134 29.02 -0.32 14.72
C ASN A 134 28.68 -1.22 13.52
N LYS A 135 27.56 -1.94 13.57
CA LYS A 135 27.15 -2.92 12.55
C LYS A 135 25.73 -2.67 12.08
N GLU A 136 25.53 -2.86 10.79
CA GLU A 136 24.27 -2.65 10.10
C GLU A 136 23.57 -4.00 9.90
N TYR A 137 22.31 -4.09 10.33
CA TYR A 137 21.51 -5.31 10.30
C TYR A 137 20.23 -5.10 9.48
N SER A 138 19.91 -6.06 8.62
CA SER A 138 18.60 -6.16 7.97
C SER A 138 17.62 -6.85 8.92
N ILE A 139 16.47 -6.24 9.18
CA ILE A 139 15.45 -6.84 10.05
C ILE A 139 14.36 -7.46 9.18
N GLY A 140 14.45 -8.79 9.05
CA GLY A 140 13.73 -9.76 8.19
C GLY A 140 12.19 -9.76 8.15
N LEU A 141 11.65 -10.10 6.97
CA LEU A 141 10.42 -10.79 6.70
C LEU A 141 10.65 -12.17 7.31
N PRO A 142 9.65 -12.77 7.95
CA PRO A 142 9.65 -14.21 8.11
C PRO A 142 9.93 -14.82 6.73
N LYS A 143 10.94 -15.69 6.63
CA LYS A 143 11.43 -16.27 5.36
C LYS A 143 10.30 -16.85 4.49
N ASP A 144 9.25 -17.35 5.12
CA ASP A 144 8.09 -17.91 4.43
C ASP A 144 7.23 -16.83 3.76
N LEU A 145 7.23 -15.62 4.30
CA LEU A 145 6.51 -14.47 3.74
C LEU A 145 7.24 -13.87 2.54
N SER A 146 8.58 -13.82 2.59
CA SER A 146 9.37 -13.32 1.45
C SER A 146 9.27 -14.21 0.23
N VAL A 147 9.31 -15.52 0.43
CA VAL A 147 9.13 -16.50 -0.67
C VAL A 147 7.77 -16.29 -1.34
N LYS A 148 6.69 -16.18 -0.56
CA LYS A 148 5.33 -15.99 -1.10
C LYS A 148 5.14 -14.67 -1.83
N ILE A 149 5.70 -13.57 -1.31
CA ILE A 149 5.68 -12.28 -2.03
C ILE A 149 6.51 -12.38 -3.32
N THR A 150 7.64 -13.09 -3.29
CA THR A 150 8.50 -13.29 -4.47
C THR A 150 7.82 -14.11 -5.56
N GLU A 151 7.01 -15.11 -5.19
CA GLU A 151 6.18 -15.87 -6.13
C GLU A 151 5.15 -14.96 -6.83
N LEU A 152 4.59 -13.99 -6.10
CA LEU A 152 3.68 -12.98 -6.67
C LEU A 152 4.41 -11.95 -7.56
N ILE A 153 5.69 -11.66 -7.30
CA ILE A 153 6.47 -10.62 -8.03
C ILE A 153 6.54 -10.87 -9.55
N ASN A 154 6.46 -12.11 -10.02
CA ASN A 154 6.41 -12.40 -11.45
C ASN A 154 5.15 -11.84 -12.14
N THR A 155 4.12 -11.49 -11.37
CA THR A 155 2.87 -10.89 -11.83
C THR A 155 2.69 -9.45 -11.37
N VAL A 156 3.48 -8.98 -10.40
CA VAL A 156 3.29 -7.68 -9.73
C VAL A 156 4.22 -6.63 -10.32
N GLY A 157 3.64 -5.48 -10.69
CA GLY A 157 4.41 -4.33 -11.20
C GLY A 157 4.83 -3.35 -10.11
N LEU A 158 4.06 -3.26 -9.02
CA LEU A 158 4.32 -2.33 -7.93
C LEU A 158 4.00 -2.92 -6.55
N ILE A 159 4.92 -2.77 -5.61
CA ILE A 159 4.76 -3.06 -4.19
C ILE A 159 4.92 -1.76 -3.41
N ILE A 160 3.91 -1.39 -2.64
CA ILE A 160 3.90 -0.21 -1.78
C ILE A 160 3.96 -0.69 -0.33
N ALA A 161 4.96 -0.25 0.41
CA ALA A 161 5.06 -0.48 1.85
C ALA A 161 4.86 0.83 2.61
N CYS A 162 3.79 0.88 3.38
CA CYS A 162 3.48 1.96 4.29
C CYS A 162 4.09 1.62 5.66
N GLN A 163 5.34 2.02 5.90
CA GLN A 163 6.08 1.64 7.11
C GLN A 163 6.24 2.81 8.10
N GLU A 164 6.23 2.50 9.38
CA GLU A 164 6.43 3.47 10.47
C GLU A 164 7.89 3.84 10.73
N ASN A 165 8.85 3.10 10.14
CA ASN A 165 10.27 3.16 10.55
C ASN A 165 11.22 3.79 9.54
N SER A 166 10.77 4.14 8.33
CA SER A 166 11.61 4.87 7.37
C SER A 166 11.55 6.38 7.64
N ALA A 167 12.70 7.05 7.62
CA ALA A 167 12.77 8.52 7.70
C ALA A 167 12.47 9.20 6.35
N GLU A 168 12.68 8.49 5.24
CA GLU A 168 12.60 9.05 3.89
C GLU A 168 11.82 8.12 2.93
N LEU A 169 11.35 8.69 1.82
CA LEU A 169 10.77 7.93 0.71
C LEU A 169 11.87 7.05 0.09
N CYS A 170 11.58 5.78 -0.15
CA CYS A 170 12.53 4.89 -0.82
C CYS A 170 11.91 4.23 -2.05
N LEU A 171 12.72 4.12 -3.10
CA LEU A 171 12.43 3.39 -4.33
C LEU A 171 13.51 2.35 -4.59
N ASP A 172 13.12 1.11 -4.82
CA ASP A 172 14.03 0.01 -5.16
C ASP A 172 13.36 -0.94 -6.17
N HIS A 173 14.15 -1.78 -6.82
CA HIS A 173 13.65 -2.85 -7.68
C HIS A 173 13.69 -4.18 -6.93
N ILE A 174 12.60 -4.95 -7.00
CA ILE A 174 12.58 -6.33 -6.53
C ILE A 174 12.47 -7.25 -7.74
N GLY A 175 13.59 -7.91 -8.07
CA GLY A 175 13.71 -8.65 -9.32
C GLY A 175 13.64 -7.72 -10.55
N SER A 176 13.20 -8.26 -11.68
CA SER A 176 13.05 -7.51 -12.95
C SER A 176 11.68 -6.87 -13.12
N SER A 177 10.69 -7.27 -12.33
CA SER A 177 9.28 -7.08 -12.67
C SER A 177 8.52 -6.17 -11.69
N ALA A 178 9.04 -5.99 -10.47
CA ALA A 178 8.38 -5.19 -9.44
C ALA A 178 9.22 -3.98 -9.01
N LEU A 179 8.57 -2.82 -8.88
CA LEU A 179 9.10 -1.68 -8.15
C LEU A 179 8.61 -1.70 -6.71
N TYR A 180 9.49 -1.40 -5.77
CA TYR A 180 9.19 -1.23 -4.36
C TYR A 180 9.20 0.25 -3.98
N LEU A 181 8.12 0.71 -3.35
CA LEU A 181 7.96 2.06 -2.81
C LEU A 181 7.72 1.99 -1.29
N SER A 182 8.66 2.51 -0.51
CA SER A 182 8.51 2.67 0.94
C SER A 182 8.07 4.09 1.28
N ILE A 183 6.92 4.24 1.94
CA ILE A 183 6.39 5.52 2.40
C ILE A 183 6.75 5.70 3.88
N PRO A 184 7.48 6.77 4.25
CA PRO A 184 7.90 7.02 5.62
C PRO A 184 6.75 7.51 6.51
N LYS A 185 6.97 7.49 7.82
CA LYS A 185 5.96 7.91 8.83
C LYS A 185 5.52 9.38 8.70
N THR A 186 6.41 10.23 8.24
CA THR A 186 6.20 11.69 8.21
C THR A 186 5.38 12.13 7.00
N ILE A 187 5.52 11.43 5.87
CA ILE A 187 4.80 11.68 4.64
C ILE A 187 3.42 11.04 4.74
N SER A 188 2.39 11.88 4.69
CA SER A 188 1.01 11.42 4.85
C SER A 188 0.31 11.12 3.53
N ILE A 189 0.79 11.67 2.41
CA ILE A 189 0.13 11.55 1.10
C ILE A 189 1.18 11.40 0.00
N VAL A 190 1.09 10.31 -0.76
CA VAL A 190 1.92 10.04 -1.93
C VAL A 190 1.02 9.81 -3.13
N ARG A 191 1.21 10.60 -4.19
CA ARG A 191 0.50 10.46 -5.46
C ARG A 191 1.38 9.72 -6.46
N VAL A 192 0.91 8.58 -6.93
CA VAL A 192 1.60 7.71 -7.88
C VAL A 192 0.79 7.65 -9.16
N LYS A 193 1.41 8.06 -10.27
CA LYS A 193 0.83 7.90 -11.60
C LYS A 193 1.37 6.63 -12.23
N LEU A 194 0.48 5.71 -12.56
CA LEU A 194 0.78 4.41 -13.13
C LEU A 194 0.44 4.44 -14.62
N ASP A 195 1.43 4.20 -15.48
CA ASP A 195 1.18 4.02 -16.90
C ASP A 195 0.91 2.54 -17.16
N VAL A 196 -0.38 2.28 -17.40
CA VAL A 196 -0.92 0.94 -17.52
C VAL A 196 -0.50 0.26 -18.82
N GLN A 197 -0.22 1.04 -19.87
CA GLN A 197 0.18 0.50 -21.18
C GLN A 197 1.62 -0.02 -21.10
N ASN A 198 2.50 0.78 -20.50
CA ASN A 198 3.92 0.43 -20.35
C ASN A 198 4.22 -0.36 -19.07
N ARG A 199 3.19 -0.64 -18.25
CA ARG A 199 3.27 -1.38 -16.99
C ARG A 199 4.34 -0.85 -16.04
N ASN A 200 4.49 0.47 -15.99
CA ASN A 200 5.52 1.15 -15.21
C ASN A 200 4.93 2.31 -14.40
N ILE A 201 5.78 2.94 -13.61
CA ILE A 201 5.42 4.16 -12.87
C ILE A 201 5.83 5.37 -13.71
N ALA A 202 4.85 6.20 -14.04
CA ALA A 202 5.05 7.43 -14.79
C ALA A 202 5.62 8.55 -13.89
N SER A 203 5.10 8.70 -12.66
CA SER A 203 5.61 9.68 -11.71
C SER A 203 5.21 9.38 -10.26
N ILE A 204 6.01 9.86 -9.31
CA ILE A 204 5.72 9.81 -7.87
C ILE A 204 5.87 11.22 -7.31
N ASN A 205 4.84 11.72 -6.65
CA ASN A 205 4.83 13.02 -6.02
C ASN A 205 4.48 12.87 -4.54
N VAL A 206 5.34 13.39 -3.68
CA VAL A 206 5.10 13.49 -2.23
C VAL A 206 4.35 14.79 -1.96
N LEU A 207 3.23 14.70 -1.25
CA LEU A 207 2.43 15.86 -0.85
C LEU A 207 2.56 16.02 0.67
N GLY A 208 3.21 17.11 1.09
CA GLY A 208 3.52 17.44 2.48
C GLY A 208 2.48 18.35 3.12
#